data_AF-A0A7Y4SDM6-F1
#
_entry.id   AF-A0A7Y4SDM6-F1
#
_cell.length_a   1.000
_cell.length_b   1.000
_cell.length_c   1.000
_cell.angle_alpha   90.00
_cell.angle_beta   90.00
_cell.angle_gamma   90.00
#
_symmetry.space_group_name_H-M   'P 1'
#
loop_
_entity.id
_entity.type
_entity.pdbx_description
1 polymer ?
#
loop_
_entity_poly.entity_id
_entity_poly.type
_entity_poly.pdbx_seq_one_letter_code
_entity_poly.pdbx_strand_id
1 'polypeptide(L)'
;MSATQSFWSVPLREGEPPYWVCMSCLSEVFYCKVPMPDCPTCQGVSTYEAFTLEAIHDWGTEDLIAKAAVAQQAASHEPAPAASVKSTD
;
A
#
# COMPACT_ATOMS: atom_id res chain seq x y z
N MET A 1 7.32 -23.30 0.10
CA MET A 1 5.94 -22.94 -0.29
C MET A 1 5.90 -21.43 -0.40
N SER A 2 5.74 -20.88 -1.60
CA SER A 2 5.57 -19.44 -1.79
C SER A 2 4.18 -19.09 -1.30
N ALA A 3 4.06 -18.61 -0.06
CA ALA A 3 2.78 -18.18 0.48
C ALA A 3 2.24 -17.08 -0.45
N THR A 4 1.08 -17.33 -1.06
CA THR A 4 0.39 -16.32 -1.87
C THR A 4 -0.03 -15.21 -0.92
N GLN A 5 0.76 -14.15 -0.88
CA GLN A 5 0.51 -13.04 0.01
C GLN A 5 -0.79 -12.35 -0.39
N SER A 6 -1.74 -12.31 0.54
CA SER A 6 -3.03 -11.68 0.34
C SER A 6 -2.94 -10.21 0.73
N PHE A 7 -3.71 -9.37 0.05
CA PHE A 7 -3.76 -7.94 0.32
C PHE A 7 -5.21 -7.50 0.50
N TRP A 8 -5.46 -6.66 1.49
CA TRP A 8 -6.68 -5.88 1.57
C TRP A 8 -6.51 -4.59 0.79
N SER A 9 -7.38 -4.37 -0.19
CA SER A 9 -7.46 -3.09 -0.90
C SER A 9 -8.02 -2.00 0.02
N VAL A 10 -7.37 -0.84 0.01
CA VAL A 10 -7.81 0.35 0.73
C VAL A 10 -8.28 1.37 -0.31
N PRO A 11 -9.54 1.82 -0.26
CA PRO A 11 -10.03 2.81 -1.20
C PRO A 11 -9.31 4.14 -1.01
N LEU A 12 -8.77 4.67 -2.11
CA LEU A 12 -8.20 6.01 -2.12
C LEU A 12 -9.32 7.04 -1.97
N ARG A 13 -9.19 7.93 -0.98
CA ARG A 13 -10.11 9.05 -0.76
C ARG A 13 -9.34 10.35 -0.82
N GLU A 14 -9.99 11.38 -1.36
CA GLU A 14 -9.42 12.73 -1.37
C GLU A 14 -9.17 13.21 0.07
N GLY A 15 -7.94 13.64 0.35
CA GLY A 15 -7.51 14.08 1.67
C GLY A 15 -6.99 12.98 2.60
N GLU A 16 -7.10 11.70 2.22
CA GLU A 16 -6.57 10.59 3.02
C GLU A 16 -5.17 10.14 2.52
N PRO A 17 -4.26 9.80 3.44
CA PRO A 17 -2.93 9.31 3.09
C PRO A 17 -3.01 7.94 2.38
N PRO A 18 -2.44 7.81 1.16
CA PRO A 18 -2.60 6.58 0.38
C PRO A 18 -1.58 5.49 0.69
N TYR A 19 -0.48 5.83 1.37
CA TYR A 19 0.59 4.88 1.67
C TYR A 19 0.38 4.22 3.01
N TRP A 20 0.61 2.92 3.08
CA TRP A 20 0.52 2.12 4.29
C TRP A 20 1.91 1.59 4.62
N VAL A 21 2.50 2.10 5.70
CA VAL A 21 3.86 1.77 6.11
C VAL A 21 3.85 0.89 7.35
N CYS A 22 4.67 -0.15 7.34
CA CYS A 22 4.84 -1.01 8.51
C CYS A 22 5.66 -0.27 9.59
N MET A 23 5.04 0.02 10.72
CA MET A 23 5.67 0.71 11.86
C MET A 23 6.60 -0.18 12.69
N SER A 24 6.58 -1.50 12.50
CA SER A 24 7.51 -2.39 13.20
C SER A 24 8.89 -2.46 12.56
N CYS A 25 8.98 -2.47 11.22
CA CYS A 25 10.26 -2.58 10.52
C CYS A 25 10.64 -1.33 9.73
N LEU A 26 9.71 -0.40 9.49
CA LEU A 26 9.93 0.83 8.71
C LEU A 26 10.58 0.60 7.34
N SER A 27 10.42 -0.63 6.81
CA SER A 27 11.09 -1.08 5.58
C SER A 27 10.10 -1.51 4.50
N GLU A 28 8.82 -1.62 4.84
CA GLU A 28 7.75 -2.03 3.93
C GLU A 28 6.69 -0.95 3.83
N VAL A 29 6.33 -0.62 2.59
CA VAL A 29 5.31 0.37 2.25
C VAL A 29 4.48 -0.14 1.08
N PHE A 30 3.18 0.08 1.16
CA PHE A 30 2.21 -0.31 0.13
C PHE A 30 1.31 0.88 -0.22
N TYR A 31 0.86 0.95 -1.47
CA TYR A 31 -0.03 2.00 -1.94
C TYR A 31 -1.46 1.48 -2.07
N CYS A 32 -2.41 2.11 -1.38
CA CYS A 32 -3.84 1.77 -1.38
C CYS A 32 -4.13 0.29 -1.09
N LYS A 33 -3.25 -0.37 -0.33
CA LYS A 33 -3.43 -1.76 0.11
C LYS A 33 -2.60 -2.07 1.35
N VAL A 34 -3.02 -3.08 2.10
CA VAL A 34 -2.32 -3.57 3.29
C VAL A 34 -2.15 -5.10 3.18
N PRO A 35 -0.95 -5.64 3.40
CA PRO A 35 -0.74 -7.08 3.38
C PRO A 35 -1.42 -7.79 4.56
N MET A 36 -1.82 -9.04 4.32
CA MET A 36 -2.40 -9.93 5.31
C MET A 36 -1.72 -11.30 5.36
N PRO A 37 -1.70 -11.94 6.54
CA PRO A 37 -2.17 -11.42 7.84
C PRO A 37 -1.14 -10.48 8.51
N ASP A 38 0.10 -10.56 8.08
CA ASP A 38 1.25 -9.91 8.69
C ASP A 38 2.17 -9.25 7.65
N CYS A 39 3.09 -8.41 8.14
CA CYS A 39 4.12 -7.83 7.29
C CYS A 39 5.01 -8.95 6.70
N PRO A 40 5.21 -9.01 5.37
CA PRO A 40 5.97 -10.09 4.74
C PRO A 40 7.44 -10.13 5.17
N THR A 41 7.95 -9.00 5.66
CA THR A 41 9.36 -8.84 6.01
C THR A 41 9.62 -9.13 7.48
N CYS A 42 8.78 -8.63 8.40
CA CYS A 42 9.01 -8.75 9.84
C CYS A 42 7.97 -9.57 10.60
N GLN A 43 6.93 -10.05 9.91
CA GLN A 43 5.80 -10.80 10.47
C GLN A 43 5.04 -10.05 11.58
N GLY A 44 5.17 -8.72 11.62
CA GLY A 44 4.42 -7.86 12.53
C GLY A 44 2.93 -7.82 12.15
N VAL A 45 2.06 -7.99 13.14
CA VAL A 45 0.59 -8.06 12.97
C VAL A 45 -0.03 -6.70 13.28
N SER A 46 -0.88 -6.19 12.39
CA SER A 46 -1.61 -4.90 12.59
C SER A 46 -0.69 -3.68 12.80
N THR A 47 0.44 -3.65 12.10
CA THR A 47 1.48 -2.62 12.30
C THR A 47 1.49 -1.56 11.21
N TYR A 48 0.49 -1.53 10.33
CA TYR A 48 0.45 -0.61 9.20
C TYR A 48 -0.30 0.67 9.55
N GLU A 49 0.39 1.80 9.39
CA GLU A 49 -0.18 3.14 9.56
C GLU A 49 -0.13 3.91 8.24
N ALA A 50 -1.09 4.83 8.06
CA ALA A 50 -1.28 5.54 6.82
C ALA A 50 -0.48 6.87 6.79
N PHE A 51 0.27 7.10 5.71
CA PHE A 51 1.11 8.30 5.52
C PHE A 51 0.96 8.89 4.11
N THR A 52 1.25 10.18 3.99
CA THR A 52 1.43 10.83 2.69
C THR A 52 2.85 10.61 2.18
N LEU A 53 3.08 10.83 0.88
CA LEU A 53 4.42 10.71 0.31
C LEU A 53 5.36 11.75 0.92
N GLU A 54 4.88 12.97 1.19
CA GLU A 54 5.69 14.01 1.82
C GLU A 54 6.12 13.58 3.22
N ALA A 55 5.20 13.04 4.02
CA ALA A 55 5.52 12.56 5.36
C ALA A 55 6.60 11.47 5.30
N ILE A 56 6.47 10.47 4.41
CA ILE A 56 7.48 9.41 4.24
C ILE A 56 8.83 10.01 3.83
N HIS A 57 8.86 11.06 3.01
CA HIS A 57 10.10 11.72 2.62
C HIS A 57 10.78 12.46 3.77
N ASP A 58 10.01 12.97 4.74
CA ASP A 58 10.53 13.73 5.88
C ASP A 58 11.20 12.85 6.94
N TRP A 59 10.71 11.62 7.17
CA TRP A 59 11.22 10.74 8.22
C TRP A 59 11.76 9.39 7.73
N GLY A 60 11.37 8.97 6.54
CA GLY A 60 11.68 7.65 5.99
C GLY A 60 13.11 7.50 5.51
N THR A 61 13.54 6.25 5.32
CA THR A 61 14.83 5.94 4.70
C THR A 61 14.74 6.06 3.18
N GLU A 62 15.88 6.23 2.52
CA GLU A 62 15.95 6.26 1.05
C GLU A 62 15.33 5.01 0.39
N ASP A 63 15.52 3.84 1.00
CA ASP A 63 14.90 2.58 0.55
C ASP A 63 13.37 2.63 0.66
N LEU A 64 12.85 3.12 1.79
CA LEU A 64 11.41 3.24 2.01
C LEU A 64 10.76 4.23 1.02
N ILE A 65 11.42 5.36 0.78
CA ILE A 65 10.97 6.37 -0.20
C ILE A 65 10.96 5.78 -1.61
N ALA A 66 12.02 5.06 -2.00
CA ALA A 66 12.09 4.39 -3.30
C ALA A 66 10.97 3.35 -3.46
N LYS A 67 10.72 2.53 -2.43
CA LYS A 67 9.62 1.56 -2.43
C LYS A 67 8.25 2.23 -2.54
N ALA A 68 8.04 3.37 -1.87
CA ALA A 68 6.79 4.13 -1.97
C ALA A 68 6.56 4.60 -3.42
N ALA A 69 7.59 5.14 -4.08
CA ALA A 69 7.51 5.55 -5.49
C ALA A 69 7.18 4.37 -6.42
N VAL A 70 7.79 3.20 -6.20
CA VAL A 70 7.50 1.98 -6.98
C VAL A 70 6.08 1.49 -6.73
N ALA A 71 5.62 1.48 -5.46
CA ALA A 71 4.29 1.02 -5.10
C ALA A 71 3.18 1.87 -5.74
N GLN A 72 3.36 3.19 -5.80
CA GLN A 72 2.44 4.09 -6.48
C GLN A 72 2.42 3.85 -7.99
N GLN A 73 3.58 3.70 -8.62
CA GLN A 73 3.67 3.40 -10.06
C GLN A 73 2.99 2.07 -10.40
N ALA A 74 3.20 1.03 -9.59
CA ALA A 74 2.56 -0.25 -9.77
C ALA A 74 1.02 -0.14 -9.70
N ALA A 75 0.48 0.68 -8.80
CA ALA A 75 -0.95 0.92 -8.71
C ALA A 75 -1.52 1.74 -9.89
N SER A 76 -0.75 2.70 -10.42
CA SER A 76 -1.15 3.47 -11.61
C SER A 76 -1.15 2.64 -12.90
N HIS A 77 -0.34 1.59 -12.96
CA HIS A 77 -0.24 0.68 -14.11
C HIS A 77 -1.18 -0.53 -14.03
N GLU A 78 -1.78 -0.79 -12.85
CA GLU A 78 -2.80 -1.81 -12.73
C GLU A 78 -4.09 -1.29 -13.42
N PRO A 79 -4.60 -1.95 -14.47
CA PRO A 79 -5.83 -1.52 -15.10
C PRO A 79 -6.94 -1.57 -14.05
N ALA A 80 -7.56 -0.41 -13.81
CA ALA A 80 -8.67 -0.26 -12.87
C ALA A 80 -9.64 -1.45 -13.02
N PRO A 81 -10.06 -2.10 -11.92
CA PRO A 81 -11.09 -3.11 -12.01
C PRO A 81 -12.31 -2.41 -12.61
N ALA A 82 -12.76 -2.87 -13.78
CA ALA A 82 -13.88 -2.30 -14.50
C ALA A 82 -15.06 -2.17 -13.54
N ALA A 83 -15.33 -0.94 -13.10
CA ALA A 83 -16.54 -0.63 -12.37
C ALA A 83 -17.71 -1.02 -13.28
N SER A 84 -18.49 -1.96 -12.77
CA SER A 84 -19.71 -2.48 -13.34
C SER A 84 -20.58 -1.36 -13.94
N VAL A 85 -20.55 -1.18 -15.26
CA VAL A 85 -21.60 -0.42 -15.95
C VAL A 85 -22.79 -1.34 -16.15
N LYS A 86 -23.63 -1.40 -15.11
CA LYS A 86 -24.96 -1.96 -15.22
C LYS A 86 -25.84 -0.90 -15.90
N SER A 87 -25.84 -0.86 -17.24
CA SER A 87 -26.87 -0.13 -18.00
C SER A 87 -27.85 -1.14 -18.57
N THR A 88 -29.08 -1.03 -18.07
CA THR A 88 -30.28 -1.68 -18.58
C THR A 88 -30.79 -0.86 -19.76
N ASP A 89 -31.04 -1.51 -20.90
CA ASP A 89 -32.22 -1.38 -21.76
C ASP A 89 -32.15 -2.48 -22.84
#